data_AF-A0A522AS20-F1
#
_entry.id   AF-A0A522AS20-F1
#
_cell.length_a   1.000
_cell.length_b   1.000
_cell.length_c   1.000
_cell.angle_alpha   90.00
_cell.angle_beta   90.00
_cell.angle_gamma   90.00
#
_symmetry.space_group_name_H-M   'P 1'
#
loop_
_entity.id
_entity.type
_entity.pdbx_description
1 polymer ?
#
loop_
_entity_poly.entity_id
_entity_poly.type
_entity_poly.pdbx_seq_one_letter_code
_entity_poly.pdbx_strand_id
1 'polypeptide(L)' 'MTYTPNPNTNGLDSFTFTVNDGVDTSSPATFDVTVTAVNDAPVLANTALSITVLEDAGAPSGAVGSLVSAFTGG' A
#
# COMPACT_ATOMS: atom_id res chain seq x y z
N MET A 1 16.56 -7.81 -16.72
CA MET A 1 15.38 -6.95 -16.48
C MET A 1 14.80 -7.37 -15.14
N THR A 2 14.49 -6.42 -14.28
CA THR A 2 13.88 -6.68 -12.96
C THR A 2 12.55 -5.93 -12.93
N TYR A 3 11.47 -6.63 -12.59
CA TYR A 3 10.15 -6.03 -12.39
C TYR A 3 9.88 -5.90 -10.90
N THR A 4 9.54 -4.69 -10.47
CA THR A 4 9.17 -4.36 -9.09
C THR A 4 7.83 -3.60 -9.15
N PRO A 5 6.71 -4.18 -8.68
CA PRO A 5 5.44 -3.47 -8.60
C PRO A 5 5.55 -2.22 -7.71
N ASN A 6 4.74 -1.21 -7.97
CA ASN A 6 4.62 -0.08 -7.04
C ASN A 6 4.03 -0.57 -5.71
N PRO A 7 4.39 0.04 -4.57
CA PRO A 7 3.73 -0.27 -3.30
C PRO A 7 2.20 -0.17 -3.42
N ASN A 8 1.50 -1.09 -2.76
CA ASN A 8 0.02 -1.15 -2.69
C ASN A 8 -0.68 -1.35 -4.04
N THR A 9 0.04 -1.86 -5.05
CA THR A 9 -0.57 -2.35 -6.29
C THR A 9 -0.91 -3.83 -6.16
N ASN A 10 -2.01 -4.23 -6.79
CA ASN A 10 -2.45 -5.61 -6.88
C ASN A 10 -3.21 -5.79 -8.20
N GLY A 11 -3.20 -7.01 -8.74
CA GLY A 11 -3.84 -7.31 -10.02
C GLY A 11 -2.95 -8.08 -10.99
N LEU A 12 -3.32 -8.07 -12.26
CA LEU A 12 -2.62 -8.76 -13.34
C LEU A 12 -1.83 -7.75 -14.18
N ASP A 13 -0.54 -7.99 -14.34
CA ASP A 13 0.32 -7.29 -15.29
C ASP A 13 0.73 -8.24 -16.42
N SER A 14 0.82 -7.73 -17.65
CA SER A 14 1.16 -8.51 -18.84
C SER A 14 2.33 -7.89 -19.59
N PHE A 15 3.31 -8.71 -19.93
CA PHE A 15 4.50 -8.32 -20.69
C PHE A 15 4.51 -9.07 -22.02
N THR A 16 4.75 -8.35 -23.11
CA THR A 16 4.92 -8.96 -24.44
C THR A 16 6.38 -8.89 -24.86
N PHE A 17 6.93 -10.00 -25.34
CA PHE A 17 8.31 -10.07 -25.83
C PHE A 17 8.39 -10.86 -27.14
N THR A 18 9.44 -10.58 -27.90
CA THR A 18 9.89 -11.38 -29.04
C THR A 18 11.34 -11.76 -28.82
N VAL A 19 11.78 -12.86 -29.43
CA VAL A 19 13.17 -13.32 -29.42
C VAL A 19 13.70 -13.30 -30.83
N ASN A 20 14.94 -12.83 -31.01
CA ASN A 20 15.63 -12.80 -32.29
C ASN A 20 16.98 -13.53 -32.16
N ASP A 21 17.33 -14.35 -33.14
CA ASP A 21 18.56 -15.16 -33.14
C ASP A 21 19.67 -14.58 -34.05
N GLY A 22 19.47 -13.36 -34.55
CA GLY A 22 20.33 -12.69 -35.52
C GLY A 22 19.88 -12.85 -36.98
N VAL A 23 18.91 -13.72 -37.25
CA VAL A 23 18.33 -13.90 -38.60
C VAL A 23 16.83 -13.67 -38.56
N ASP A 24 16.10 -14.39 -37.71
CA ASP A 24 14.65 -14.35 -37.64
C ASP A 24 14.15 -13.84 -36.28
N THR A 25 12.98 -13.19 -36.28
CA THR A 25 12.29 -12.76 -35.06
C THR A 25 11.08 -13.62 -34.81
N SER A 26 10.91 -14.09 -33.57
CA SER A 26 9.77 -14.90 -33.17
C SER A 26 8.45 -14.13 -33.25
N SER A 27 7.34 -14.88 -33.27
CA SER A 27 6.04 -14.29 -32.95
C SER A 27 6.05 -13.72 -31.52
N PRO A 28 5.25 -12.68 -31.22
CA PRO A 28 5.10 -12.15 -29.88
C PRO A 28 4.58 -13.21 -28.91
N ALA A 29 5.19 -13.29 -27.72
CA ALA A 29 4.74 -14.11 -26.61
C ALA A 29 4.41 -13.22 -25.41
N THR A 30 3.40 -13.63 -24.64
CA THR A 30 2.94 -12.90 -23.46
C THR A 30 3.33 -13.65 -22.19
N PHE A 31 3.83 -12.92 -21.21
CA PHE A 31 4.13 -13.38 -19.87
C PHE A 31 3.31 -12.56 -18.87
N ASP A 32 2.49 -13.23 -18.07
CA ASP A 32 1.62 -12.59 -17.09
C ASP A 32 2.20 -12.71 -15.66
N VAL A 33 2.07 -11.64 -14.90
CA VAL A 33 2.45 -11.55 -13.48
C VAL A 33 1.22 -11.21 -12.67
N THR A 34 0.88 -12.05 -11.69
CA THR A 34 -0.18 -11.74 -10.72
C THR A 34 0.43 -11.15 -9.46
N VAL A 35 0.10 -9.91 -9.15
CA VAL A 35 0.45 -9.23 -7.90
C VAL A 35 -0.67 -9.48 -6.89
N THR A 36 -0.41 -10.36 -5.93
CA THR A 36 -1.37 -10.71 -4.87
C THR A 36 -1.44 -9.60 -3.82
N ALA A 37 -2.65 -9.15 -3.49
CA ALA A 37 -2.85 -8.18 -2.43
C ALA A 37 -2.45 -8.77 -1.06
N VAL A 38 -1.85 -7.92 -0.22
CA VAL A 38 -1.59 -8.20 1.20
C VAL A 38 -2.41 -7.19 2.01
N ASN A 39 -3.03 -7.65 3.09
CA ASN A 39 -3.80 -6.76 3.95
C ASN A 39 -2.87 -5.91 4.81
N ASP A 40 -2.90 -4.60 4.63
CA ASP A 40 -2.16 -3.65 5.45
C ASP A 40 -2.89 -3.33 6.76
N ALA A 41 -2.13 -2.95 7.79
CA ALA A 41 -2.69 -2.45 9.03
C ALA A 41 -3.45 -1.13 8.80
N PRO A 42 -4.53 -0.86 9.55
CA PRO A 42 -5.22 0.42 9.45
C PRO A 42 -4.29 1.57 9.87
N VAL A 43 -4.21 2.61 9.02
CA VAL A 43 -3.43 3.83 9.30
C VAL A 43 -4.39 5.00 9.47
N LEU A 44 -4.17 5.82 10.50
CA LEU A 44 -4.83 7.12 10.64
C LEU A 44 -4.32 8.08 9.56
N ALA A 45 -5.01 8.14 8.42
CA ALA A 45 -4.72 9.12 7.39
C ALA A 45 -5.05 10.53 7.89
N ASN A 46 -4.04 11.41 8.00
CA ASN A 46 -4.09 12.86 8.33
C ASN A 46 -5.39 13.36 9.00
N THR A 47 -5.84 12.66 10.06
CA THR A 47 -7.13 12.94 10.67
C THR A 47 -6.89 14.01 11.72
N ALA A 48 -7.42 15.21 11.48
CA ALA A 48 -7.39 16.26 12.48
C ALA A 48 -8.21 15.82 13.69
N LEU A 49 -7.53 15.58 14.80
CA LEU A 49 -8.18 15.27 16.08
C LEU A 49 -8.56 16.59 16.73
N SER A 50 -9.86 16.90 16.75
CA SER A 50 -10.39 18.02 17.52
C SER A 50 -10.75 17.53 18.92
N ILE A 51 -10.13 18.13 19.93
CA ILE A 51 -10.51 17.95 21.33
C ILE A 51 -11.10 19.28 21.79
N THR A 52 -12.35 19.27 22.22
CA THR A 52 -12.98 20.41 22.89
C THR A 52 -12.97 20.14 24.39
N VAL A 53 -12.36 21.06 25.15
CA VAL A 53 -12.38 21.04 26.61
C VAL A 53 -13.04 22.32 27.12
N LEU A 54 -13.71 22.21 28.26
CA LEU A 54 -14.16 23.39 29.00
C LEU A 54 -12.94 24.11 29.59
N GLU A 55 -13.05 25.43 29.80
CA GLU A 55 -11.97 26.26 30.35
C GLU A 55 -11.47 25.79 31.73
N ASP A 56 -12.35 25.14 32.50
CA ASP A 56 -12.06 24.61 33.84
C ASP A 56 -11.97 23.07 33.86
N ALA A 57 -11.90 22.44 32.69
CA ALA A 57 -11.63 21.02 32.64
C ALA A 57 -10.15 20.78 32.96
N GLY A 58 -9.88 19.86 33.89
CA GLY A 58 -8.53 19.31 34.08
C GLY A 58 -7.98 18.67 32.79
N ALA A 59 -6.70 18.30 32.80
CA ALA A 59 -6.03 17.75 31.62
C ALA A 59 -6.87 16.61 30.97
N PRO A 60 -7.13 16.67 29.64
CA PRO A 60 -7.96 15.68 28.98
C PRO A 60 -7.29 14.30 29.05
N SER A 61 -7.83 13.43 29.91
CA SER A 61 -7.39 12.04 30.04
C SER A 61 -8.39 11.15 29.31
N GLY A 62 -8.02 10.71 28.10
CA GLY A 62 -8.83 9.75 27.33
C GLY A 62 -8.64 9.86 25.82
N ALA A 63 -8.58 11.09 25.29
CA ALA A 63 -8.38 11.29 23.86
C ALA A 63 -6.98 10.85 23.40
N VAL A 64 -5.94 11.00 24.25
CA VAL A 64 -4.55 10.61 23.92
C VAL A 64 -4.23 9.13 24.17
N GLY A 65 -4.95 8.46 25.08
CA GLY A 65 -4.68 7.06 25.46
C GLY A 65 -5.28 6.04 24.49
N SER A 66 -6.42 6.36 23.88
CA SER A 66 -7.09 5.50 22.90
C SER A 66 -6.35 5.44 21.56
N LEU A 67 -5.65 6.52 21.20
CA LEU A 67 -4.89 6.64 19.94
C LEU A 67 -3.65 5.74 19.90
N VAL A 68 -3.08 5.37 21.06
CA VAL A 68 -1.90 4.49 21.15
C VAL A 68 -2.25 3.03 20.83
N SER A 69 -3.47 2.58 21.15
CA SER A 69 -3.92 1.23 20.80
C SER A 69 -4.17 1.06 19.30
N ALA A 70 -4.34 2.15 18.56
CA ALA A 70 -4.48 2.12 17.10
C ALA A 70 -3.13 2.14 16.35
N PHE A 71 -1.99 2.22 17.06
CA PHE A 71 -0.67 2.46 16.46
C PHE A 71 0.38 1.34 16.68
N THR A 72 0.10 0.32 17.48
CA THR A 72 1.12 -0.67 17.89
C THR A 72 0.98 -2.05 17.24
N GLY A 73 0.16 -2.19 16.20
CA GLY A 73 -0.06 -3.45 15.49
C GLY A 73 0.12 -3.33 13.98
N GLY A 74 1.34 -3.01 13.53
CA GLY A 74 1.75 -2.97 12.13
C GLY A 74 3.26 -2.74 12.00
#